data_AF-A0ABD3XTN6-F1
#
_entry.id   AF-A0ABD3XTN6-F1
#
_cell.length_a   1.000
_cell.length_b   1.000
_cell.length_c   1.000
_cell.angle_alpha   90.00
_cell.angle_beta   90.00
_cell.angle_gamma   90.00
#
_symmetry.space_group_name_H-M   'P 1'
#
loop_
_entity.id
_entity.type
_entity.pdbx_description
1 polymer ?
#
loop_
_entity_poly.entity_id
_entity_poly.type
_entity_poly.pdbx_seq_one_letter_code
_entity_poly.pdbx_strand_id
1 'polypeptide(L)'
;HTYNIGSQYIHTTEDRHVYNIGSQYIHTTEDRHVYNIGSRYIRANDDRYVYNIESRYIHTTEDRHVYNIGSQYIHTTEDRHVYTIGSRYIPYN
;
A
#
# COMPACT_ATOMS: atom_id res chain seq x y z
N HIS A 1 2.78 11.70 -11.29
CA HIS A 1 1.42 11.62 -10.75
C HIS A 1 0.70 10.58 -11.57
N THR A 2 0.22 9.52 -10.94
CA THR A 2 -0.44 8.41 -11.60
C THR A 2 -1.83 8.20 -11.02
N TYR A 3 -2.81 7.97 -11.89
CA TYR A 3 -4.19 7.69 -11.52
C TYR A 3 -4.72 6.53 -12.37
N ASN A 4 -5.15 5.45 -11.73
CA ASN A 4 -5.72 4.29 -12.40
C ASN A 4 -7.07 3.90 -11.80
N ILE A 5 -8.00 3.51 -12.68
CA ILE A 5 -9.27 2.88 -12.31
C ILE A 5 -9.38 1.57 -13.09
N GLY A 6 -9.57 0.46 -12.38
CA GLY A 6 -9.93 -0.81 -13.01
C GLY A 6 -8.79 -1.50 -13.77
N SER A 7 -7.57 -1.46 -13.23
CA SER A 7 -6.41 -2.14 -13.81
C SER A 7 -6.14 -3.48 -13.11
N GLN A 8 -5.75 -4.52 -13.85
CA GLN A 8 -5.30 -5.76 -13.22
C GLN A 8 -3.95 -5.59 -12.52
N TYR A 9 -3.00 -4.93 -13.18
CA TYR A 9 -1.64 -4.73 -12.69
C TYR A 9 -1.24 -3.27 -12.85
N ILE A 10 -0.64 -2.71 -11.80
CA ILE A 10 -0.07 -1.36 -11.80
C ILE A 10 1.35 -1.43 -11.27
N HIS A 11 2.24 -0.74 -11.97
CA HIS A 11 3.62 -0.54 -11.56
C HIS A 11 3.95 0.95 -11.71
N THR A 12 4.38 1.57 -10.62
CA THR A 12 4.82 2.97 -10.58
C THR A 12 6.21 3.06 -9.98
N THR A 13 6.97 4.05 -10.40
CA THR A 13 8.33 4.31 -9.95
C THR A 13 8.57 5.81 -9.95
N GLU A 14 9.17 6.33 -8.88
CA GLU A 14 9.59 7.74 -8.75
C GLU A 14 8.47 8.77 -8.94
N ASP A 15 7.29 8.48 -8.40
CA ASP A 15 6.09 9.25 -8.63
C ASP A 15 5.68 10.06 -7.39
N ARG A 16 5.32 11.33 -7.60
CA ARG A 16 4.96 12.16 -6.45
C ARG A 16 3.67 11.70 -5.76
N HIS A 17 2.70 11.23 -6.54
CA HIS A 17 1.45 10.70 -6.00
C HIS A 17 0.88 9.63 -6.92
N VAL A 18 0.44 8.53 -6.32
CA VAL A 18 -0.17 7.38 -6.97
C VAL A 18 -1.54 7.11 -6.35
N TYR A 19 -2.56 7.02 -7.18
CA TYR A 19 -3.93 6.76 -6.79
C TYR A 19 -4.51 5.63 -7.62
N ASN A 20 -4.93 4.56 -6.95
CA ASN A 20 -5.48 3.37 -7.63
C ASN A 20 -6.79 2.92 -7.01
N ILE A 21 -7.75 2.61 -7.87
CA ILE A 21 -9.06 2.08 -7.48
C ILE A 21 -9.33 0.78 -8.23
N GLY A 22 -9.61 -0.29 -7.47
CA GLY A 22 -10.07 -1.57 -8.01
C GLY A 22 -8.97 -2.28 -8.80
N SER A 23 -7.95 -2.77 -8.12
CA SER A 23 -6.81 -3.44 -8.76
C SER A 23 -6.50 -4.80 -8.18
N GLN A 24 -5.95 -5.72 -8.97
CA GLN A 24 -5.52 -7.00 -8.41
C GLN A 24 -4.15 -6.88 -7.77
N TYR A 25 -3.20 -6.25 -8.46
CA TYR A 25 -1.82 -6.14 -8.01
C TYR A 25 -1.29 -4.72 -8.22
N ILE A 26 -0.64 -4.19 -7.18
CA ILE A 26 -0.03 -2.86 -7.20
C ILE A 26 1.40 -2.99 -6.67
N HIS A 27 2.34 -2.41 -7.41
CA HIS A 27 3.71 -2.22 -6.97
C HIS A 27 4.11 -0.76 -7.13
N THR A 28 4.53 -0.14 -6.03
CA THR A 28 5.03 1.24 -5.96
C THR A 28 6.43 1.26 -5.37
N THR A 29 7.24 2.20 -5.84
CA THR A 29 8.63 2.38 -5.43
C THR A 29 9.01 3.86 -5.48
N GLU A 30 9.58 4.36 -4.39
CA GLU A 30 10.08 5.74 -4.26
C GLU A 30 8.99 6.82 -4.47
N ASP A 31 7.75 6.51 -4.04
CA ASP A 31 6.62 7.39 -4.18
C ASP A 31 6.38 8.22 -2.92
N ARG A 32 6.04 9.51 -3.08
CA ARG A 32 5.79 10.34 -1.89
C ARG A 32 4.45 9.99 -1.23
N HIS A 33 3.44 9.62 -2.02
CA HIS A 33 2.11 9.33 -1.52
C HIS A 33 1.44 8.24 -2.37
N VAL A 34 1.04 7.15 -1.73
CA VAL A 34 0.34 6.04 -2.37
C VAL A 34 -1.02 5.82 -1.71
N TYR A 35 -2.07 5.82 -2.52
CA TYR A 35 -3.45 5.62 -2.08
C TYR A 35 -4.11 4.51 -2.89
N ASN A 36 -4.50 3.44 -2.22
CA ASN A 36 -5.12 2.29 -2.87
C ASN A 36 -6.47 1.93 -2.23
N ILE A 37 -7.47 1.71 -3.07
CA ILE A 37 -8.81 1.28 -2.65
C ILE A 37 -9.17 0.00 -3.39
N GLY A 38 -9.53 -1.04 -2.62
CA GLY A 38 -10.03 -2.30 -3.18
C GLY A 38 -8.95 -3.03 -3.98
N SER A 39 -7.95 -3.55 -3.26
CA SER A 39 -6.82 -4.25 -3.88
C SER A 39 -6.63 -5.66 -3.35
N ARG A 40 -6.18 -6.60 -4.19
CA ARG A 40 -5.85 -7.93 -3.68
C ARG A 40 -4.44 -7.95 -3.08
N TYR A 41 -3.46 -7.41 -3.77
CA TYR A 41 -2.07 -7.40 -3.35
C TYR A 41 -1.45 -6.03 -3.57
N ILE A 42 -0.73 -5.56 -2.56
CA ILE A 42 0.00 -4.28 -2.60
C ILE A 42 1.40 -4.52 -2.09
N ARG A 43 2.39 -3.99 -2.83
CA ARG A 43 3.76 -3.84 -2.37
C ARG A 43 4.19 -2.39 -2.57
N ALA A 44 4.60 -1.75 -1.48
CA ALA A 44 5.18 -0.40 -1.46
C ALA A 44 6.59 -0.46 -0.86
N ASN A 45 7.52 0.31 -1.42
CA ASN A 45 8.88 0.41 -0.92
C ASN A 45 9.35 1.85 -1.02
N ASP A 46 10.02 2.34 0.03
CA ASP A 46 10.59 3.68 0.10
C ASP A 46 9.57 4.81 -0.02
N ASP A 47 8.32 4.54 0.40
CA ASP A 47 7.23 5.48 0.25
C ASP A 47 7.06 6.34 1.51
N ARG A 48 6.81 7.64 1.34
CA ARG A 48 6.64 8.50 2.52
C ARG A 48 5.29 8.28 3.20
N TYR A 49 4.25 8.00 2.44
CA TYR A 49 2.93 7.74 2.99
C TYR A 49 2.19 6.71 2.16
N VAL A 50 1.73 5.65 2.79
CA VAL A 50 0.94 4.58 2.17
C VAL A 50 -0.39 4.45 2.88
N TYR A 51 -1.48 4.56 2.12
CA TYR A 51 -2.85 4.43 2.61
C TYR A 51 -3.58 3.35 1.81
N ASN A 52 -4.06 2.33 2.51
CA ASN A 52 -4.77 1.23 1.88
C ASN A 52 -6.12 0.98 2.56
N ILE A 53 -7.15 0.81 1.73
CA ILE A 53 -8.50 0.47 2.15
C ILE A 53 -8.91 -0.83 1.47
N GLU A 54 -9.47 -1.76 2.25
CA GLU A 54 -10.04 -3.03 1.77
C GLU A 54 -9.06 -3.84 0.93
N SER A 55 -7.87 -4.07 1.48
CA SER A 55 -6.80 -4.77 0.78
C SER A 55 -6.53 -6.14 1.37
N ARG A 56 -6.42 -7.18 0.55
CA ARG A 56 -6.24 -8.53 1.10
C ARG A 56 -4.85 -8.72 1.72
N TYR A 57 -3.81 -8.39 0.96
CA TYR A 57 -2.42 -8.53 1.37
C TYR A 57 -1.66 -7.24 1.10
N ILE A 58 -0.92 -6.78 2.11
CA ILE A 58 -0.10 -5.58 2.04
C ILE A 58 1.30 -5.90 2.52
N HIS A 59 2.28 -5.46 1.74
CA HIS A 59 3.68 -5.44 2.14
C HIS A 59 4.25 -4.03 1.97
N THR A 60 4.82 -3.48 3.04
CA THR A 60 5.48 -2.18 3.07
C THR A 60 6.91 -2.34 3.58
N THR A 61 7.83 -1.55 3.04
CA THR A 61 9.25 -1.56 3.41
C THR A 61 9.80 -0.14 3.39
N GLU A 62 10.47 0.27 4.46
CA GLU A 62 11.11 1.58 4.60
C GLU A 62 10.12 2.77 4.49
N ASP A 63 8.86 2.54 4.83
CA ASP A 63 7.81 3.55 4.69
C ASP A 63 7.73 4.42 5.95
N ARG A 64 7.58 5.74 5.75
CA ARG A 64 7.51 6.63 6.92
C ARG A 64 6.18 6.49 7.67
N HIS A 65 5.09 6.32 6.95
CA HIS A 65 3.76 6.24 7.52
C HIS A 65 2.87 5.28 6.71
N VAL A 66 2.33 4.28 7.39
CA VAL A 66 1.45 3.27 6.80
C VAL A 66 0.12 3.25 7.54
N TYR A 67 -0.97 3.38 6.78
CA TYR A 67 -2.34 3.36 7.29
C TYR A 67 -3.17 2.33 6.53
N ASN A 68 -3.69 1.35 7.24
CA ASN A 68 -4.43 0.24 6.66
C ASN A 68 -5.80 0.06 7.33
N ILE A 69 -6.85 -0.05 6.51
CA ILE A 69 -8.22 -0.31 6.98
C ILE A 69 -8.78 -1.53 6.26
N GLY A 70 -9.24 -2.51 7.04
CA GLY A 70 -9.96 -3.68 6.54
C GLY A 70 -9.08 -4.67 5.79
N SER A 71 -7.80 -4.80 6.19
CA SER A 71 -6.88 -5.71 5.54
C SER A 71 -6.88 -7.11 6.13
N GLN A 72 -6.62 -8.16 5.35
CA GLN A 72 -6.49 -9.49 5.95
C GLN A 72 -5.08 -9.71 6.52
N TYR A 73 -4.07 -9.36 5.74
CA TYR A 73 -2.66 -9.57 6.10
C TYR A 73 -1.86 -8.31 5.80
N ILE A 74 -1.07 -7.85 6.77
CA ILE A 74 -0.17 -6.71 6.61
C ILE A 74 1.21 -7.14 7.09
N HIS A 75 2.23 -6.89 6.30
CA HIS A 75 3.63 -7.08 6.70
C HIS A 75 4.42 -5.80 6.43
N THR A 76 4.99 -5.25 7.49
CA THR A 76 5.71 -3.97 7.50
C THR A 76 7.16 -4.20 7.92
N THR A 77 8.10 -3.52 7.29
CA THR A 77 9.54 -3.60 7.61
C THR A 77 10.12 -2.20 7.68
N GLU A 78 10.76 -1.85 8.79
CA GLU A 78 11.44 -0.54 8.98
C GLU A 78 10.51 0.69 8.90
N ASP A 79 9.22 0.49 9.14
CA ASP A 79 8.24 1.56 9.07
C ASP A 79 8.22 2.39 10.37
N ARG A 80 8.26 3.71 10.24
CA ARG A 80 8.30 4.58 11.43
C ARG A 80 6.96 4.63 12.17
N HIS A 81 5.84 4.62 11.43
CA HIS A 81 4.51 4.67 12.00
C HIS A 81 3.56 3.77 11.23
N VAL A 82 2.96 2.79 11.92
CA VAL A 82 1.98 1.87 11.34
C VAL A 82 0.68 1.95 12.12
N TYR A 83 -0.41 2.20 11.41
CA TYR A 83 -1.75 2.24 11.96
C TYR A 83 -2.64 1.27 11.20
N THR A 84 -3.29 0.39 11.95
CA THR A 84 -4.09 -0.67 11.36
C THR A 84 -5.42 -0.82 12.08
N ILE A 85 -6.49 -0.88 11.29
CA ILE A 85 -7.86 -1.16 11.77
C ILE A 85 -8.43 -2.34 11.01
N GLY A 86 -8.96 -3.32 11.74
CA GLY A 86 -9.66 -4.47 11.15
C GLY A 86 -8.73 -5.48 10.47
N SER A 87 -7.47 -5.56 10.89
CA SER A 87 -6.54 -6.59 10.41
C SER A 87 -6.80 -7.95 11.04
N ARG A 88 -6.75 -9.00 10.23
CA ARG A 88 -6.77 -10.38 10.74
C ARG A 88 -5.40 -10.86 11.20
N TYR A 89 -4.34 -10.42 10.54
CA TYR A 89 -2.97 -10.84 10.85
C TYR A 89 -1.95 -9.76 10.54
N ILE A 90 -1.07 -9.53 11.52
CA ILE A 90 0.13 -8.69 11.40
C ILE A 90 1.27 -9.50 12.04
N PRO A 91 2.22 -10.04 11.25
CA PRO A 91 3.43 -10.62 11.82
C PRO A 91 4.26 -9.48 12.42
N TYR A 92 4.64 -9.63 13.68
CA TYR A 92 5.64 -8.78 14.32
C TYR A 92 7.01 -9.14 13.75
N ASN A 93 7.70 -8.17 13.14
CA ASN A 93 9.15 -8.14 12.96
C ASN A 93 9.68 -6.80 13.48
#